data_AF-A0A8J3KAB2-F1
#
_entry.id   AF-A0A8J3KAB2-F1
#
_cell.length_a   1.000
_cell.length_b   1.000
_cell.length_c   1.000
_cell.angle_alpha   90.00
_cell.angle_beta   90.00
_cell.angle_gamma   90.00
#
_symmetry.space_group_name_H-M   'P 1'
#
loop_
_entity.id
_entity.type
_entity.pdbx_description
1 polymer ?
#
loop_
_entity_poly.entity_id
_entity_poly.type
_entity_poly.pdbx_seq_one_letter_code
_entity_poly.pdbx_strand_id
1 'polypeptide(L)'
;MRAANGTSTPSRPTPRVLTLGLPLWTGLRPQERVALLAHELGHFINNDNRRSLRTQTALTFFAHVARLLDPRELFGLTESDGLIGLAVKVVELLVSPVFWLLSRLCWLLHLALNVLGARTSQRAEYYADDLAARAAGSTAALTLTDVLSCSDVYTGIVGSRARGGAVMQGWREAVESARAAVAPRQARLRQLTLRRAASPFSSHPPAELRHRVIAAQPHRDPQVVLSEAEAAAIDAELAAFEERYRRIIAAAW
;
A
#
# COMPACT_ATOMS: atom_id res chain seq x y z
N MET A 1 -35.89 -23.63 -26.45
CA MET A 1 -36.26 -24.19 -25.13
C MET A 1 -35.01 -24.82 -24.53
N ARG A 2 -34.66 -24.44 -23.29
CA ARG A 2 -33.52 -24.93 -22.47
C ARG A 2 -33.54 -26.47 -22.37
N ALA A 3 -32.44 -27.20 -22.13
CA ALA A 3 -31.49 -26.96 -21.06
C ALA A 3 -30.07 -27.48 -21.33
N ALA A 4 -29.13 -26.76 -20.72
CA ALA A 4 -27.70 -26.96 -20.71
C ALA A 4 -27.28 -28.08 -19.75
N ASN A 5 -26.41 -28.97 -20.24
CA ASN A 5 -25.50 -29.77 -19.42
C ASN A 5 -24.08 -29.26 -19.71
N GLY A 6 -23.57 -28.40 -18.83
CA GLY A 6 -22.22 -27.87 -18.90
C GLY A 6 -21.49 -28.24 -17.62
N THR A 7 -20.68 -29.28 -17.72
CA THR A 7 -19.79 -29.78 -16.68
C THR A 7 -18.85 -28.67 -16.18
N SER A 8 -18.77 -28.51 -14.86
CA SER A 8 -17.82 -27.61 -14.21
C SER A 8 -16.40 -28.10 -14.48
N THR A 9 -15.71 -27.45 -15.41
CA THR A 9 -14.25 -27.57 -15.54
C THR A 9 -13.60 -26.90 -14.33
N PRO A 10 -12.56 -27.52 -13.72
CA PRO A 10 -11.82 -26.86 -12.65
C PRO A 10 -11.14 -25.63 -13.25
N SER A 11 -11.60 -24.44 -12.83
CA SER A 11 -11.04 -23.16 -13.26
C SER A 11 -9.54 -23.17 -12.98
N ARG A 12 -8.70 -23.09 -14.03
CA ARG A 12 -7.26 -22.87 -13.88
C ARG A 12 -7.07 -21.66 -12.96
N PRO A 13 -6.15 -21.71 -11.97
CA PRO A 13 -5.84 -20.53 -11.19
C PRO A 13 -5.36 -19.44 -12.15
N THR A 14 -6.00 -18.28 -12.10
CA THR A 14 -5.57 -17.10 -12.85
C THR A 14 -4.10 -16.82 -12.54
N PRO A 15 -3.24 -16.57 -13.54
CA PRO A 15 -1.84 -16.25 -13.30
C PRO A 15 -1.76 -15.01 -12.38
N ARG A 16 -0.92 -15.09 -11.35
CA ARG A 16 -0.64 -13.95 -10.48
C ARG A 16 0.38 -13.08 -11.20
N VAL A 17 0.01 -11.82 -11.47
CA VAL A 17 0.87 -10.84 -12.15
C VAL A 17 1.34 -9.83 -11.12
N LEU A 18 2.66 -9.60 -11.05
CA LEU A 18 3.27 -8.52 -10.28
C LEU A 18 3.59 -7.37 -11.24
N THR A 19 3.05 -6.19 -10.96
CA THR A 19 3.31 -4.99 -11.75
C THR A 19 4.25 -4.10 -10.97
N LEU A 20 5.42 -3.82 -11.53
CA LEU A 20 6.41 -2.91 -10.93
C LEU A 20 6.53 -1.64 -11.76
N GLY A 21 6.56 -0.49 -11.09
CA GLY A 21 6.79 0.78 -11.75
C GLY A 21 8.23 0.87 -12.26
N LEU A 22 8.40 1.10 -13.56
CA LEU A 22 9.73 1.28 -14.17
C LEU A 22 10.57 2.40 -13.50
N PRO A 23 9.98 3.55 -13.09
CA PRO A 23 10.73 4.57 -12.34
C PRO A 23 11.32 4.08 -11.02
N LEU A 24 10.58 3.23 -10.28
CA LEU A 24 11.10 2.64 -9.04
C LEU A 24 12.20 1.63 -9.36
N TRP A 25 11.93 0.70 -10.28
CA TRP A 25 12.85 -0.38 -10.65
C TRP A 25 14.22 0.14 -11.11
N THR A 26 14.23 1.19 -11.93
CA THR A 26 15.47 1.79 -12.45
C THR A 26 16.29 2.48 -11.36
N GLY A 27 15.65 3.01 -10.33
CA GLY A 27 16.33 3.64 -9.18
C GLY A 27 16.97 2.65 -8.20
N LEU A 28 16.69 1.35 -8.31
CA LEU A 28 17.21 0.31 -7.43
C LEU A 28 18.54 -0.27 -7.93
N ARG A 29 19.46 -0.47 -6.99
CA ARG A 29 20.69 -1.26 -7.20
C ARG A 29 20.35 -2.76 -7.32
N PRO A 30 21.22 -3.59 -7.91
CA PRO A 30 20.92 -4.99 -8.20
C PRO A 30 20.33 -5.77 -7.01
N GLN A 31 20.99 -5.71 -5.85
CA GLN A 31 20.52 -6.47 -4.69
C GLN A 31 19.22 -5.90 -4.08
N GLU A 32 18.94 -4.61 -4.26
CA GLU A 32 17.69 -3.98 -3.83
C GLU A 32 16.51 -4.43 -4.69
N ARG A 33 16.75 -4.79 -5.97
CA ARG A 33 15.74 -5.40 -6.84
C ARG A 33 15.33 -6.78 -6.32
N VAL A 34 16.29 -7.57 -5.84
CA VAL A 34 16.00 -8.86 -5.17
C VAL A 34 15.19 -8.64 -3.90
N ALA A 35 15.57 -7.65 -3.09
CA ALA A 35 14.84 -7.30 -1.86
C ALA A 35 13.39 -6.90 -2.17
N LEU A 36 13.18 -6.07 -3.20
CA LEU A 36 11.84 -5.64 -3.61
C LEU A 36 11.01 -6.83 -4.07
N LEU A 37 11.56 -7.66 -4.98
CA LEU A 37 10.84 -8.84 -5.47
C LEU A 37 10.49 -9.80 -4.32
N ALA A 38 11.42 -10.06 -3.41
CA ALA A 38 11.17 -10.90 -2.25
C ALA A 38 10.09 -10.34 -1.31
N HIS A 39 10.06 -9.01 -1.11
CA HIS A 39 9.01 -8.33 -0.36
C HIS A 39 7.63 -8.52 -1.01
N GLU A 40 7.51 -8.21 -2.30
CA GLU A 40 6.25 -8.35 -3.05
C GLU A 40 5.77 -9.81 -3.14
N LEU A 41 6.71 -10.75 -3.33
CA LEU A 41 6.43 -12.18 -3.28
C LEU A 41 6.00 -12.63 -1.88
N GLY A 42 6.53 -12.00 -0.83
CA GLY A 42 6.14 -12.22 0.55
C GLY A 42 4.65 -11.97 0.80
N HIS A 43 4.09 -10.92 0.21
CA HIS A 43 2.65 -10.66 0.25
C HIS A 43 1.81 -11.75 -0.44
N PHE A 44 2.34 -12.39 -1.48
CA PHE A 44 1.66 -13.51 -2.13
C PHE A 44 1.66 -14.79 -1.29
N ILE A 45 2.75 -15.04 -0.55
CA ILE A 45 2.87 -16.18 0.37
C ILE A 45 1.93 -15.97 1.56
N ASN A 46 1.90 -14.75 2.12
CA ASN A 46 1.04 -14.40 3.26
C ASN A 46 -0.44 -14.19 2.85
N ASN A 47 -0.75 -14.22 1.56
CA ASN A 47 -2.10 -14.11 0.97
C ASN A 47 -2.83 -12.80 1.32
N ASP A 48 -2.09 -11.71 1.51
CA ASP A 48 -2.61 -10.43 2.00
C ASP A 48 -3.64 -9.82 1.04
N ASN A 49 -3.38 -9.87 -0.27
CA ASN A 49 -4.26 -9.26 -1.27
C ASN A 49 -5.66 -9.88 -1.28
N ARG A 50 -5.77 -11.21 -1.11
CA ARG A 50 -7.07 -11.90 -1.05
C ARG A 50 -7.74 -11.74 0.32
N ARG A 51 -6.96 -11.47 1.37
CA ARG A 51 -7.50 -11.19 2.70
C ARG A 51 -8.09 -9.79 2.73
N SER A 52 -7.36 -8.79 2.24
CA SER A 52 -7.78 -7.38 2.15
C SER A 52 -9.13 -7.22 1.44
N LEU A 53 -9.28 -7.82 0.25
CA LEU A 53 -10.54 -7.76 -0.53
C LEU A 53 -11.73 -8.39 0.20
N ARG A 54 -11.53 -9.51 0.91
CA ARG A 54 -12.60 -10.16 1.68
C ARG A 54 -12.94 -9.40 2.96
N THR A 55 -11.95 -8.75 3.57
CA THR A 55 -12.16 -7.98 4.80
C THR A 55 -12.79 -6.61 4.53
N GLN A 56 -12.65 -6.05 3.32
CA GLN A 56 -13.17 -4.72 2.97
C GLN A 56 -14.67 -4.57 3.29
N THR A 57 -15.49 -5.58 2.96
CA THR A 57 -16.93 -5.58 3.25
C THR A 57 -17.19 -5.54 4.76
N ALA A 58 -16.45 -6.33 5.53
CA ALA A 58 -16.57 -6.34 6.99
C ALA A 58 -16.09 -5.02 7.61
N LEU A 59 -15.07 -4.39 7.03
CA LEU A 59 -14.52 -3.12 7.50
C LEU A 59 -15.46 -1.93 7.24
N THR A 60 -16.33 -1.98 6.22
CA THR A 60 -17.24 -0.87 5.87
C THR A 60 -18.68 -1.09 6.31
N PHE A 61 -19.11 -2.32 6.59
CA PHE A 61 -20.50 -2.66 6.97
C PHE A 61 -21.03 -1.79 8.12
N PHE A 62 -20.28 -1.69 9.21
CA PHE A 62 -20.73 -0.95 10.39
C PHE A 62 -20.79 0.57 10.18
N ALA A 63 -20.02 1.13 9.25
CA ALA A 63 -20.17 2.54 8.86
C ALA A 63 -21.51 2.77 8.15
N HIS A 64 -21.92 1.86 7.27
CA HIS A 64 -23.21 1.94 6.59
C HIS A 64 -24.37 1.81 7.58
N VAL A 65 -24.31 0.81 8.49
CA VAL A 65 -25.34 0.64 9.54
C VAL A 65 -25.38 1.85 10.46
N ALA A 66 -24.22 2.40 10.86
CA ALA A 66 -24.17 3.59 11.69
C ALA A 66 -24.83 4.81 11.04
N ARG A 67 -24.71 4.94 9.71
CA ARG A 67 -25.38 5.99 8.94
C ARG A 67 -26.89 5.77 8.84
N LEU A 68 -27.32 4.53 8.60
CA LEU A 68 -28.75 4.18 8.57
C LEU A 68 -29.45 4.43 9.91
N LEU A 69 -28.71 4.36 11.02
CA LEU A 69 -29.22 4.60 12.36
C LEU A 69 -29.08 6.05 12.83
N ASP A 70 -28.49 6.94 12.02
CA ASP A 70 -28.31 8.34 12.43
C ASP A 70 -29.67 9.05 12.44
N PRO A 71 -30.15 9.56 13.60
CA PRO A 71 -31.45 10.22 13.68
C PRO A 71 -31.59 11.41 12.72
N ARG A 72 -30.47 12.05 12.35
CA ARG A 72 -30.48 13.16 11.39
C ARG A 72 -30.87 12.70 9.99
N GLU A 73 -30.47 11.50 9.61
CA GLU A 73 -30.81 10.89 8.31
C GLU A 73 -32.25 10.30 8.34
N LEU A 74 -32.73 9.83 9.51
CA LEU A 74 -34.08 9.31 9.69
C LEU A 74 -35.17 10.39 9.74
N PHE A 75 -34.93 11.50 10.45
CA PHE A 75 -35.95 12.51 10.76
C PHE A 75 -35.68 13.88 10.11
N GLY A 76 -34.49 14.12 9.54
CA GLY A 76 -34.10 15.41 8.96
C GLY A 76 -34.80 15.80 7.64
N LEU A 77 -35.78 15.02 7.18
CA LEU A 77 -36.51 15.24 5.93
C LEU A 77 -38.00 15.59 6.12
N THR A 78 -38.49 15.68 7.35
CA THR A 78 -39.93 15.83 7.62
C THR A 78 -40.30 17.23 8.12
N GLU A 79 -40.59 18.15 7.20
CA GLU A 79 -41.35 19.35 7.53
C GLU A 79 -42.85 19.00 7.51
N SER A 80 -43.43 18.77 8.70
CA SER A 80 -44.85 18.53 8.84
C SER A 80 -45.44 19.46 9.89
N ASP A 81 -46.54 20.11 9.52
CA ASP A 81 -47.23 21.10 10.36
C ASP A 81 -48.40 20.47 11.14
N GLY A 82 -48.83 21.17 12.19
CA GLY A 82 -50.00 20.79 12.99
C GLY A 82 -49.76 19.63 13.99
N LEU A 83 -50.85 18.97 14.41
CA LEU A 83 -50.82 17.91 15.42
C LEU A 83 -49.97 16.69 15.01
N ILE A 84 -49.92 16.41 13.70
CA ILE A 84 -49.08 15.34 13.14
C ILE A 84 -47.60 15.68 13.33
N GLY A 85 -47.19 16.92 13.06
CA GLY A 85 -45.83 17.39 13.32
C GLY A 85 -45.45 17.34 14.80
N LEU A 86 -46.39 17.66 15.70
CA LEU A 86 -46.16 17.53 17.14
C LEU A 86 -45.96 16.06 17.56
N ALA A 87 -46.79 15.13 17.05
CA ALA A 87 -46.65 13.71 17.33
C ALA A 87 -45.32 13.14 16.80
N VAL A 88 -44.91 13.52 15.59
CA VAL A 88 -43.61 13.14 15.00
C VAL A 88 -42.45 13.65 15.87
N LYS A 89 -42.48 14.90 16.34
CA LYS A 89 -41.44 15.47 17.22
C LYS A 89 -41.36 14.75 18.58
N VAL A 90 -42.49 14.32 19.14
CA VAL A 90 -42.50 13.53 20.39
C VAL A 90 -41.87 12.16 20.16
N VAL A 91 -42.22 11.49 19.06
CA VAL A 91 -41.60 10.20 18.69
C VAL A 91 -40.10 10.37 18.45
N GLU A 92 -39.70 11.40 17.70
CA GLU A 92 -38.30 11.74 17.47
C GLU A 92 -37.56 11.96 18.78
N LEU A 93 -38.11 12.73 19.73
CA LEU A 93 -37.50 12.99 21.04
C LEU A 93 -37.26 11.69 21.83
N LEU A 94 -38.18 10.73 21.74
CA LEU A 94 -38.08 9.45 22.45
C LEU A 94 -37.12 8.46 21.77
N VAL A 95 -37.13 8.40 20.44
CA VAL A 95 -36.42 7.39 19.65
C VAL A 95 -34.99 7.84 19.30
N SER A 96 -34.77 9.14 19.08
CA SER A 96 -33.48 9.69 18.66
C SER A 96 -32.32 9.38 19.61
N PRO A 97 -32.45 9.44 20.95
CA PRO A 97 -31.35 9.08 21.84
C PRO A 97 -30.90 7.62 21.67
N VAL A 98 -31.85 6.71 21.47
CA VAL A 98 -31.57 5.27 21.28
C VAL A 98 -30.87 5.03 19.94
N PHE A 99 -31.41 5.61 18.86
CA PHE A 99 -30.82 5.48 17.52
C PHE A 99 -29.46 6.17 17.42
N TRP A 100 -29.31 7.34 18.04
CA TRP A 100 -28.03 8.03 18.17
C TRP A 100 -27.00 7.15 18.88
N LEU A 101 -27.36 6.57 20.03
CA LEU A 101 -26.47 5.68 20.78
C LEU A 101 -26.05 4.48 19.92
N LEU A 102 -27.02 3.81 19.27
CA LEU A 102 -26.73 2.65 18.42
C LEU A 102 -25.85 3.03 17.21
N SER A 103 -26.12 4.17 16.58
CA SER A 103 -25.27 4.76 15.53
C SER A 103 -23.84 4.99 16.03
N ARG A 104 -23.66 5.56 17.24
CA ARG A 104 -22.33 5.77 17.82
C ARG A 104 -21.61 4.45 18.12
N LEU A 105 -22.31 3.44 18.64
CA LEU A 105 -21.74 2.12 18.89
C LEU A 105 -21.28 1.45 17.58
N CYS A 106 -22.08 1.52 16.51
CA CYS A 106 -21.68 1.01 15.20
C CYS A 106 -20.48 1.78 14.63
N TRP A 107 -20.41 3.10 14.81
CA TRP A 107 -19.23 3.90 14.43
C TRP A 107 -17.97 3.49 15.21
N LEU A 108 -18.07 3.29 16.53
CA LEU A 108 -16.95 2.83 17.34
C LEU A 108 -16.46 1.44 16.89
N LEU A 109 -17.39 0.53 16.60
CA LEU A 109 -17.05 -0.79 16.09
C LEU A 109 -16.37 -0.73 14.72
N HIS A 110 -16.87 0.13 13.81
CA HIS A 110 -16.21 0.39 12.53
C HIS A 110 -14.78 0.87 12.72
N LEU A 111 -14.53 1.85 13.60
CA LEU A 111 -13.18 2.35 13.89
C LEU A 111 -12.29 1.25 14.46
N ALA A 112 -12.78 0.46 15.42
CA ALA A 112 -12.04 -0.64 16.04
C ALA A 112 -11.61 -1.69 14.99
N LEU A 113 -12.52 -2.09 14.10
CA LEU A 113 -12.23 -3.04 13.04
C LEU A 113 -11.19 -2.49 12.05
N ASN A 114 -11.24 -1.20 11.71
CA ASN A 114 -10.24 -0.58 10.84
C ASN A 114 -8.86 -0.53 11.50
N VAL A 115 -8.77 -0.23 12.80
CA VAL A 115 -7.51 -0.31 13.55
C VAL A 115 -6.95 -1.74 13.56
N LEU A 116 -7.80 -2.75 13.82
CA LEU A 116 -7.36 -4.15 13.82
C LEU A 116 -6.92 -4.61 12.43
N GLY A 117 -7.64 -4.19 11.38
CA GLY A 117 -7.28 -4.43 9.98
C GLY A 117 -5.92 -3.80 9.64
N ALA A 118 -5.73 -2.53 10.00
CA ALA A 118 -4.46 -1.82 9.82
C ALA A 118 -3.31 -2.52 10.56
N ARG A 119 -3.48 -2.94 11.81
CA ARG A 119 -2.46 -3.70 12.56
C ARG A 119 -2.10 -5.02 11.91
N THR A 120 -3.09 -5.70 11.34
CA THR A 120 -2.88 -6.95 10.62
C THR A 120 -2.07 -6.73 9.34
N SER A 121 -2.39 -5.67 8.59
CA SER A 121 -1.63 -5.24 7.41
C SER A 121 -0.19 -4.88 7.78
N GLN A 122 0.02 -4.13 8.86
CA GLN A 122 1.37 -3.78 9.33
C GLN A 122 2.21 -5.00 9.71
N ARG A 123 1.61 -6.05 10.29
CA ARG A 123 2.32 -7.31 10.58
C ARG A 123 2.76 -8.02 9.30
N ALA A 124 1.93 -7.98 8.26
CA ALA A 124 2.26 -8.55 6.97
C ALA A 124 3.46 -7.85 6.31
N GLU A 125 3.55 -6.52 6.44
CA GLU A 125 4.69 -5.73 5.98
C GLU A 125 5.99 -6.17 6.66
N TYR A 126 5.99 -6.32 7.99
CA TYR A 126 7.18 -6.81 8.70
C TYR A 126 7.57 -8.24 8.32
N TYR A 127 6.59 -9.09 8.01
CA TYR A 127 6.86 -10.44 7.51
C TYR A 127 7.46 -10.42 6.10
N ALA A 128 6.94 -9.57 5.22
CA ALA A 128 7.50 -9.37 3.89
C ALA A 128 8.92 -8.77 3.95
N ASP A 129 9.19 -7.85 4.89
CA ASP A 129 10.52 -7.34 5.19
C ASP A 129 11.49 -8.42 5.67
N ASP A 130 11.02 -9.35 6.52
CA ASP A 130 11.82 -10.48 6.97
C ASP A 130 12.20 -11.41 5.81
N LEU A 131 11.24 -11.70 4.92
CA LEU A 131 11.48 -12.48 3.69
C LEU A 131 12.45 -11.76 2.74
N ALA A 132 12.31 -10.45 2.59
CA ALA A 132 13.25 -9.64 1.82
C ALA A 132 14.67 -9.70 2.40
N ALA A 133 14.81 -9.57 3.71
CA ALA A 133 16.11 -9.67 4.38
C ALA A 133 16.72 -11.08 4.29
N ARG A 134 15.92 -12.15 4.27
CA ARG A 134 16.41 -13.53 4.05
C ARG A 134 16.89 -13.75 2.62
N ALA A 135 16.09 -13.31 1.63
CA ALA A 135 16.41 -13.54 0.23
C ALA A 135 17.57 -12.65 -0.22
N ALA A 136 17.50 -11.35 0.07
CA ALA A 136 18.41 -10.35 -0.47
C ALA A 136 19.51 -9.91 0.51
N GLY A 137 19.50 -10.40 1.74
CA GLY A 137 20.41 -10.00 2.81
C GLY A 137 19.92 -8.77 3.57
N SER A 138 20.38 -8.63 4.82
CA SER A 138 19.95 -7.53 5.71
C SER A 138 20.29 -6.15 5.11
N THR A 139 21.47 -6.00 4.51
CA THR A 139 21.92 -4.72 3.95
C THR A 139 20.97 -4.23 2.85
N ALA A 140 20.61 -5.08 1.90
CA ALA A 140 19.73 -4.68 0.80
C ALA A 140 18.29 -4.41 1.24
N ALA A 141 17.78 -5.14 2.24
CA ALA A 141 16.47 -4.87 2.81
C ALA A 141 16.42 -3.52 3.56
N LEU A 142 17.49 -3.17 4.29
CA LEU A 142 17.61 -1.87 4.95
C LEU A 142 17.70 -0.73 3.93
N THR A 143 18.54 -0.88 2.89
CA THR A 143 18.68 0.16 1.87
C THR A 143 17.41 0.29 1.00
N LEU A 144 16.69 -0.81 0.74
CA LEU A 144 15.38 -0.75 0.09
C LEU A 144 14.39 0.06 0.93
N THR A 145 14.33 -0.16 2.24
CA THR A 145 13.45 0.62 3.15
C THR A 145 13.78 2.11 3.07
N ASP A 146 15.07 2.44 3.00
CA ASP A 146 15.55 3.80 2.82
C ASP A 146 15.14 4.39 1.47
N VAL A 147 15.26 3.63 0.37
CA VAL A 147 14.85 4.07 -0.96
C VAL A 147 13.34 4.31 -1.02
N LEU A 148 12.53 3.37 -0.51
CA LEU A 148 11.08 3.48 -0.48
C LEU A 148 10.59 4.67 0.37
N SER A 149 11.30 5.02 1.44
CA SER A 149 10.98 6.22 2.24
C SER A 149 11.11 7.54 1.48
N CYS A 150 11.82 7.53 0.36
CA CYS A 150 12.07 8.66 -0.52
C CYS A 150 11.56 8.40 -1.96
N SER A 151 10.68 7.42 -2.16
CA SER A 151 10.22 7.00 -3.48
C SER A 151 9.66 8.16 -4.30
N ASP A 152 8.85 9.03 -3.69
CA ASP A 152 8.21 10.16 -4.39
C ASP A 152 9.23 11.17 -4.92
N VAL A 153 10.34 11.35 -4.20
CA VAL A 153 11.44 12.21 -4.64
C VAL A 153 12.13 11.58 -5.84
N TYR A 154 12.45 10.29 -5.76
CA TYR A 154 13.15 9.59 -6.84
C TYR A 154 12.28 9.45 -8.10
N THR A 155 11.00 9.11 -7.96
CA THR A 155 10.07 9.03 -9.09
C THR A 155 9.86 10.40 -9.74
N GLY A 156 9.81 11.48 -8.96
CA GLY A 156 9.78 12.85 -9.49
C GLY A 156 11.04 13.23 -10.27
N ILE A 157 12.22 12.80 -9.82
CA ILE A 157 13.48 12.97 -10.56
C ILE A 157 13.42 12.22 -11.88
N VAL A 158 12.97 10.96 -11.88
CA VAL A 158 12.80 10.16 -13.10
C VAL A 158 11.83 10.87 -14.06
N GLY A 159 10.70 11.36 -13.57
CA GLY A 159 9.71 12.11 -14.36
C GLY A 159 10.31 13.35 -15.02
N SER A 160 11.04 14.16 -14.25
CA SER A 160 11.74 15.34 -14.77
C SER A 160 12.78 14.99 -15.82
N ARG A 161 13.56 13.91 -15.62
CA ARG A 161 14.58 13.46 -16.58
C ARG A 161 13.94 12.89 -17.85
N ALA A 162 12.84 12.15 -17.73
CA ALA A 162 12.09 11.63 -18.88
C ALA A 162 11.53 12.75 -19.77
N ARG A 163 10.99 13.82 -19.16
CA ARG A 163 10.58 15.04 -19.90
C ARG A 163 11.74 15.72 -20.61
N GLY A 164 12.92 15.74 -19.98
CA GLY A 164 14.15 16.25 -20.57
C GLY A 164 14.76 15.36 -21.66
N GLY A 165 14.09 14.28 -22.06
CA GLY A 165 14.56 13.35 -23.10
C GLY A 165 15.60 12.34 -22.62
N ALA A 166 15.91 12.29 -21.33
CA ALA A 166 16.85 11.30 -20.81
C ALA A 166 16.27 9.88 -20.91
N VAL A 167 17.15 8.93 -21.15
CA VAL A 167 16.90 7.48 -21.17
C VAL A 167 17.13 6.89 -19.77
N MET A 168 16.80 5.61 -19.55
CA MET A 168 16.87 4.90 -18.28
C MET A 168 18.23 5.05 -17.62
N GLN A 169 19.34 4.97 -18.37
CA GLN A 169 20.67 5.20 -17.80
C GLN A 169 20.78 6.57 -17.12
N GLY A 170 20.35 7.64 -17.79
CA GLY A 170 20.33 8.99 -17.22
C GLY A 170 19.37 9.12 -16.03
N TRP A 171 18.31 8.30 -15.96
CA TRP A 171 17.45 8.20 -14.79
C TRP A 171 18.19 7.56 -13.61
N ARG A 172 18.89 6.44 -13.84
CA ARG A 172 19.67 5.75 -12.78
C ARG A 172 20.74 6.67 -12.21
N GLU A 173 21.50 7.33 -13.07
CA GLU A 173 22.56 8.28 -12.67
C GLU A 173 22.00 9.44 -11.84
N ALA A 174 20.85 9.99 -12.23
CA ALA A 174 20.19 11.06 -11.50
C ALA A 174 19.66 10.60 -10.13
N VAL A 175 19.07 9.41 -10.04
CA VAL A 175 18.62 8.83 -8.78
C VAL A 175 19.81 8.53 -7.87
N GLU A 176 20.88 7.93 -8.38
CA GLU A 176 22.08 7.61 -7.60
C GLU A 176 22.76 8.90 -7.07
N SER A 177 22.83 9.95 -7.89
CA SER A 177 23.30 11.27 -7.45
C SER A 177 22.43 11.85 -6.32
N ALA A 178 21.11 11.71 -6.42
CA ALA A 178 20.19 12.16 -5.39
C ALA A 178 20.31 11.33 -4.10
N ARG A 179 20.52 10.02 -4.22
CA ARG A 179 20.79 9.13 -3.08
C ARG A 179 22.07 9.54 -2.36
N ALA A 180 23.15 9.83 -3.09
CA ALA A 180 24.40 10.32 -2.52
C ALA A 180 24.20 11.66 -1.78
N ALA A 181 23.44 12.59 -2.35
CA ALA A 181 23.11 13.86 -1.70
C ALA A 181 22.22 13.72 -0.46
N VAL A 182 21.41 12.66 -0.39
CA VAL A 182 20.53 12.36 0.75
C VAL A 182 21.22 11.55 1.85
N ALA A 183 22.23 10.75 1.52
CA ALA A 183 22.87 9.82 2.45
C ALA A 183 23.21 10.41 3.84
N PRO A 184 23.79 11.62 3.97
CA PRO A 184 24.11 12.20 5.29
C PRO A 184 22.88 12.49 6.17
N ARG A 185 21.70 12.63 5.56
CA ARG A 185 20.43 12.93 6.25
C ARG A 185 19.43 11.78 6.19
N GLN A 186 19.80 10.63 5.63
CA GLN A 186 18.89 9.50 5.42
C GLN A 186 18.24 9.03 6.72
N ALA A 187 19.03 8.85 7.79
CA ALA A 187 18.50 8.46 9.10
C ALA A 187 17.47 9.47 9.64
N ARG A 188 17.69 10.78 9.43
CA ARG A 188 16.75 11.82 9.84
C ARG A 188 15.47 11.78 9.02
N LEU A 189 15.58 11.64 7.70
CA LEU A 189 14.40 11.51 6.82
C LEU A 189 13.56 10.30 7.19
N ARG A 190 14.22 9.17 7.46
CA ARG A 190 13.55 7.97 7.95
C ARG A 190 12.84 8.22 9.28
N GLN A 191 13.49 8.84 10.27
CA GLN A 191 12.84 9.20 11.54
C GLN A 191 11.63 10.15 11.36
N LEU A 192 11.65 11.06 10.38
CA LEU A 192 10.49 11.92 10.08
C LEU A 192 9.25 11.11 9.67
N THR A 193 9.41 9.90 9.13
CA THR A 193 8.27 9.02 8.82
C THR A 193 7.47 8.64 10.06
N LEU A 194 8.09 8.56 11.24
CA LEU A 194 7.36 8.35 12.50
C LEU A 194 6.39 9.49 12.80
N ARG A 195 6.74 10.73 12.42
CA ARG A 195 5.88 11.89 12.68
C ARG A 195 4.79 12.05 11.63
N ARG A 196 5.09 11.69 10.37
CA ARG A 196 4.20 11.94 9.23
C ARG A 196 3.28 10.77 8.90
N ALA A 197 3.72 9.53 9.14
CA ALA A 197 3.03 8.32 8.69
C ALA A 197 2.56 7.42 9.84
N ALA A 198 2.91 7.72 11.10
CA ALA A 198 2.42 6.93 12.23
C ALA A 198 0.94 7.22 12.46
N SER A 199 0.11 6.22 12.19
CA SER A 199 -1.32 6.26 12.46
C SER A 199 -1.82 4.86 12.82
N PRO A 200 -2.75 4.72 13.78
CA PRO A 200 -3.39 3.44 14.06
C PRO A 200 -4.26 2.94 12.89
N PHE A 201 -4.57 3.82 11.93
CA PHE A 201 -5.34 3.50 10.73
C PHE A 201 -4.47 3.29 9.47
N SER A 202 -3.14 3.47 9.57
CA SER A 202 -2.26 3.24 8.42
C SER A 202 -2.10 1.76 8.14
N SER A 203 -2.32 1.32 6.89
CA SER A 203 -2.08 -0.07 6.47
C SER A 203 -0.59 -0.43 6.45
N HIS A 204 0.29 0.56 6.30
CA HIS A 204 1.73 0.38 6.26
C HIS A 204 2.39 1.02 7.49
N PRO A 205 3.35 0.33 8.14
CA PRO A 205 4.10 0.91 9.22
C PRO A 205 5.09 1.96 8.68
N PRO A 206 5.42 3.00 9.46
CA PRO A 206 6.46 3.96 9.10
C PRO A 206 7.79 3.27 8.75
N ALA A 207 8.51 3.79 7.75
CA ALA A 207 9.77 3.23 7.29
C ALA A 207 10.81 3.08 8.42
N GLU A 208 10.83 4.01 9.39
CA GLU A 208 11.71 3.89 10.56
C GLU A 208 11.39 2.67 11.43
N LEU A 209 10.12 2.30 11.62
CA LEU A 209 9.78 1.10 12.39
C LEU A 209 10.20 -0.16 11.63
N ARG A 210 9.95 -0.21 10.32
CA ARG A 210 10.38 -1.31 9.45
C ARG A 210 11.89 -1.50 9.50
N HIS A 211 12.65 -0.42 9.32
CA HIS A 211 14.10 -0.45 9.40
C HIS A 211 14.60 -0.91 10.78
N ARG A 212 13.99 -0.45 11.88
CA ARG A 212 14.35 -0.92 13.24
C ARG A 212 14.10 -2.41 13.42
N VAL A 213 12.99 -2.93 12.91
CA VAL A 213 12.69 -4.37 12.99
C VAL A 213 13.74 -5.18 12.24
N ILE A 214 14.09 -4.79 11.01
CA ILE A 214 15.13 -5.48 10.23
C ILE A 214 16.49 -5.39 10.94
N ALA A 215 16.87 -4.18 11.41
CA ALA A 215 18.17 -3.94 12.04
C ALA A 215 18.33 -4.59 13.41
N ALA A 216 17.22 -4.90 14.10
CA ALA A 216 17.24 -5.60 15.39
C ALA A 216 17.44 -7.12 15.25
N GLN A 217 17.27 -7.68 14.04
CA GLN A 217 17.53 -9.09 13.80
C GLN A 217 19.02 -9.37 13.56
N PRO A 218 19.50 -10.60 13.79
CA PRO A 218 20.85 -11.00 13.39
C PRO A 218 21.10 -10.70 11.91
N HIS A 219 22.30 -10.24 11.59
CA HIS A 219 22.71 -10.00 10.22
C HIS A 219 22.57 -11.28 9.38
N ARG A 220 22.05 -11.13 8.16
CA ARG A 220 21.88 -12.22 7.19
C ARG A 220 22.57 -11.86 5.89
N ASP A 221 23.41 -12.76 5.42
CA ASP A 221 23.91 -12.76 4.06
C ASP A 221 22.78 -13.09 3.06
N PRO A 222 22.86 -12.57 1.82
CA PRO A 222 21.88 -12.89 0.78
C PRO A 222 21.86 -14.37 0.42
N GLN A 223 20.66 -14.98 0.40
CA GLN A 223 20.46 -16.31 -0.18
C GLN A 223 20.43 -16.27 -1.72
N VAL A 224 20.00 -15.14 -2.28
CA VAL A 224 19.97 -14.88 -3.72
C VAL A 224 20.83 -13.66 -3.98
N VAL A 225 21.92 -13.86 -4.72
CA VAL A 225 22.83 -12.77 -5.14
C VAL A 225 22.54 -12.47 -6.60
N LEU A 226 22.15 -11.24 -6.91
CA LEU A 226 22.01 -10.80 -8.29
C LEU A 226 23.35 -10.28 -8.79
N SER A 227 23.99 -11.03 -9.68
CA SER A 227 25.26 -10.63 -10.28
C SER A 227 25.10 -9.41 -11.19
N GLU A 228 26.21 -8.70 -11.44
CA GLU A 228 26.21 -7.57 -12.37
C GLU A 228 25.81 -7.99 -13.79
N ALA A 229 26.22 -9.19 -14.22
CA ALA A 229 25.87 -9.73 -15.53
C ALA A 229 24.35 -9.99 -15.66
N GLU A 230 23.72 -10.59 -14.63
CA GLU A 230 22.28 -10.81 -14.61
C GLU A 230 21.51 -9.49 -14.53
N ALA A 231 21.99 -8.54 -13.72
CA ALA A 231 21.39 -7.21 -13.64
C ALA A 231 21.44 -6.48 -15.00
N ALA A 232 22.57 -6.57 -15.71
CA ALA A 232 22.74 -6.01 -17.04
C ALA A 232 21.85 -6.70 -18.08
N ALA A 233 21.68 -8.02 -18.00
CA ALA A 233 20.76 -8.75 -18.87
C ALA A 233 19.31 -8.27 -18.69
N ILE A 234 18.85 -8.09 -17.45
CA ILE A 234 17.53 -7.53 -17.16
C ILE A 234 17.41 -6.12 -17.73
N ASP A 235 18.43 -5.28 -17.54
CA ASP A 235 18.43 -3.91 -18.07
C ASP A 235 18.40 -3.89 -19.60
N ALA A 236 19.04 -4.84 -20.28
CA ALA A 236 18.99 -5.00 -21.74
C ALA A 236 17.60 -5.45 -22.23
N GLU A 237 16.94 -6.37 -21.53
CA GLU A 237 15.55 -6.76 -21.83
C GLU A 237 14.60 -5.56 -21.72
N LEU A 238 14.77 -4.72 -20.70
CA LEU A 238 13.93 -3.55 -20.48
C LEU A 238 14.20 -2.41 -21.47
N ALA A 239 15.43 -2.31 -22.01
CA ALA A 239 15.82 -1.26 -22.97
C ALA A 239 14.93 -1.26 -24.23
N ALA A 240 14.43 -2.43 -24.65
CA ALA A 240 13.50 -2.53 -25.78
C ALA A 240 12.20 -1.72 -25.59
N PHE A 241 11.82 -1.42 -24.34
CA PHE A 241 10.61 -0.68 -24.00
C PHE A 241 10.88 0.76 -23.53
N GLU A 242 12.15 1.17 -23.49
CA GLU A 242 12.61 2.42 -22.92
C GLU A 242 11.91 3.65 -23.51
N GLU A 243 11.90 3.78 -24.84
CA GLU A 243 11.31 4.94 -25.52
C GLU A 243 9.79 5.03 -25.32
N ARG A 244 9.11 3.88 -25.24
CA ARG A 244 7.68 3.83 -24.94
C ARG A 244 7.42 4.34 -23.52
N TYR A 245 8.14 3.81 -22.54
CA TYR A 245 7.91 4.19 -21.14
C TYR A 245 8.41 5.59 -20.82
N ARG A 246 9.49 6.06 -21.45
CA ARG A 246 9.93 7.47 -21.36
C ARG A 246 8.80 8.41 -21.76
N ARG A 247 8.10 8.16 -22.88
CA ARG A 247 6.96 8.98 -23.31
C ARG A 247 5.77 8.90 -22.34
N ILE A 248 5.43 7.70 -21.87
CA ILE A 248 4.34 7.51 -20.88
C ILE A 248 4.64 8.27 -19.60
N ILE A 249 5.86 8.14 -19.08
CA ILE A 249 6.31 8.84 -17.88
C ILE A 249 6.30 10.35 -18.15
N ALA A 250 6.92 10.83 -19.22
CA ALA A 250 6.98 12.26 -19.54
C ALA A 250 5.60 12.93 -19.67
N ALA A 251 4.57 12.19 -20.11
CA ALA A 251 3.21 12.69 -20.20
C ALA A 251 2.45 12.70 -18.86
N ALA A 252 2.85 11.84 -17.92
CA ALA A 252 2.21 11.71 -16.61
C ALA A 252 2.74 12.70 -15.56
N TRP A 253 3.82 13.42 -15.88
CA TRP A 253 4.51 14.34 -14.98
C TRP A 253 4.55 15.74 -15.56
#